data_AF-A0A4S4EVT7-F1
#
_entry.id   AF-A0A4S4EVT7-F1
#
_cell.length_a   1.000
_cell.length_b   1.000
_cell.length_c   1.000
_cell.angle_alpha   90.00
_cell.angle_beta   90.00
_cell.angle_gamma   90.00
#
_symmetry.space_group_name_H-M   'P 1'
#
loop_
_entity.id
_entity.type
_entity.pdbx_description
1 polymer ?
#
loop_
_entity_poly.entity_id
_entity_poly.type
_entity_poly.pdbx_seq_one_letter_code
_entity_poly.pdbx_strand_id
1 'polypeptide(L)'
;MSDGGAYLGFCGKKKIEEEGEGGDKGGVGGDNVRAKEGSRGGNKLTDYVMSKHAVIALVRSASQQLGQHGIRVNSVSPFGVATPLTCAMLGKEEEEVEKEYEGCTPLKGIVLKVKHVADAVLFLVSDESGFISGHDMVIDGGFLA
;
A
#
# COMPACT_ATOMS: atom_id res chain seq x y z
N MET A 1 -6.76 11.36 -11.71
CA MET A 1 -5.28 11.41 -11.78
C MET A 1 -4.85 10.89 -10.44
N SER A 2 -4.37 9.65 -10.45
CA SER A 2 -4.67 8.61 -9.46
C SER A 2 -3.35 7.92 -9.07
N ASP A 3 -2.82 8.20 -7.88
CA ASP A 3 -1.47 7.71 -7.54
C ASP A 3 -1.28 7.35 -6.04
N GLY A 4 -2.33 7.42 -5.22
CA GLY A 4 -2.33 6.92 -3.83
C GLY A 4 -2.79 5.45 -3.70
N GLY A 5 -2.61 4.67 -4.77
CA GLY A 5 -3.18 3.32 -4.91
C GLY A 5 -2.58 2.29 -3.94
N ALA A 6 -3.38 1.29 -3.58
CA ALA A 6 -2.81 0.04 -3.11
C ALA A 6 -2.22 -0.62 -4.36
N TYR A 7 -0.97 -1.07 -4.31
CA TYR A 7 -0.35 -1.74 -5.45
C TYR A 7 -0.72 -3.22 -5.38
N LEU A 8 -1.63 -3.64 -6.25
CA LEU A 8 -1.99 -5.05 -6.43
C LEU A 8 -0.99 -5.71 -7.37
N GLY A 9 -0.14 -6.58 -6.84
CA GLY A 9 0.84 -7.32 -7.62
C GLY A 9 0.36 -8.75 -7.90
N PHE A 10 -0.11 -9.02 -9.13
CA PHE A 10 -0.28 -10.38 -9.62
C PHE A 10 1.08 -10.93 -10.08
N CYS A 11 1.60 -11.95 -9.38
CA CYS A 11 2.85 -12.61 -9.77
C CYS A 11 2.60 -14.07 -10.17
N GLY A 12 2.40 -14.31 -11.46
CA GLY A 12 2.58 -15.65 -12.04
C GLY A 12 2.35 -15.66 -13.55
N LYS A 13 3.44 -15.71 -14.34
CA LYS A 13 3.56 -15.94 -15.81
C LYS A 13 2.55 -15.31 -16.79
N LYS A 14 1.54 -14.57 -16.36
CA LYS A 14 0.64 -13.76 -17.17
C LYS A 14 0.16 -12.56 -16.37
N LYS A 15 0.60 -11.41 -16.84
CA LYS A 15 0.01 -10.06 -16.75
C LYS A 15 -0.16 -9.46 -15.35
N ILE A 16 0.58 -8.37 -15.15
CA ILE A 16 0.36 -7.35 -14.12
C ILE A 16 -0.86 -6.54 -14.62
N GLU A 17 -1.98 -6.59 -13.91
CA GLU A 17 -3.10 -5.68 -14.13
C GLU A 17 -3.14 -4.71 -12.94
N GLU A 18 -2.77 -3.45 -13.22
CA GLU A 18 -2.92 -2.33 -12.30
C GLU A 18 -4.38 -1.86 -12.35
N GLU A 19 -5.20 -2.23 -11.36
CA GLU A 19 -6.52 -1.64 -11.19
C GLU A 19 -6.44 -0.43 -10.26
N GLY A 20 -6.42 0.77 -10.86
CA GLY A 20 -6.50 2.04 -10.16
C GLY A 20 -7.94 2.55 -10.08
N GLU A 21 -8.64 2.29 -8.97
CA GLU A 21 -9.94 2.93 -8.71
C GLU A 21 -9.76 4.33 -8.10
N GLY A 22 -10.38 5.32 -8.76
CA GLY A 22 -10.41 6.72 -8.36
C GLY A 22 -11.59 7.06 -7.44
N GLY A 23 -11.29 7.73 -6.33
CA GLY A 23 -12.24 8.39 -5.44
C GLY A 23 -11.55 9.54 -4.72
N ASP A 24 -12.16 10.73 -4.78
CA ASP A 24 -11.63 12.03 -4.36
C ASP A 24 -12.17 12.46 -2.96
N LYS A 25 -11.35 13.28 -2.27
CA LYS A 25 -11.59 14.13 -1.08
C LYS A 25 -11.45 13.53 0.34
N GLY A 26 -10.21 13.59 0.84
CA GLY A 26 -9.94 13.90 2.26
C GLY A 26 -8.60 13.37 2.78
N GLY A 27 -7.74 14.27 3.27
CA GLY A 27 -6.59 14.07 4.20
C GLY A 27 -5.79 12.77 4.08
N VAL A 28 -4.65 12.82 3.38
CA VAL A 28 -3.95 11.65 2.83
C VAL A 28 -2.60 11.42 3.51
N GLY A 29 -2.41 10.23 4.06
CA GLY A 29 -1.10 9.75 4.52
C GLY A 29 -1.19 8.54 5.45
N GLY A 30 -1.68 7.38 4.96
CA GLY A 30 -1.57 6.11 5.71
C GLY A 30 -2.86 5.35 6.04
N ASP A 31 -4.00 5.64 5.40
CA ASP A 31 -5.26 5.02 5.82
C ASP A 31 -5.39 3.51 5.47
N ASN A 32 -4.68 3.00 4.46
CA ASN A 32 -4.56 1.53 4.24
C ASN A 32 -3.81 0.83 5.36
N VAL A 33 -2.85 1.54 5.94
CA VAL A 33 -2.00 1.07 7.02
C VAL A 33 -2.83 1.09 8.30
N ARG A 34 -3.51 2.20 8.62
CA ARG A 34 -4.48 2.26 9.75
C ARG A 34 -5.62 1.25 9.66
N ALA A 35 -6.05 0.89 8.46
CA ALA A 35 -7.05 -0.14 8.20
C ALA A 35 -6.66 -1.51 8.79
N LYS A 36 -5.37 -1.87 8.78
CA LYS A 36 -4.89 -3.16 9.32
C LYS A 36 -5.07 -3.27 10.83
N GLU A 37 -5.15 -2.15 11.56
CA GLU A 37 -5.69 -2.09 12.91
C GLU A 37 -7.23 -2.14 12.85
N GLY A 38 -7.78 -3.35 12.80
CA GLY A 38 -9.20 -3.56 13.05
C GLY A 38 -9.57 -3.18 14.49
N SER A 39 -9.68 -1.89 14.83
CA SER A 39 -10.41 -1.38 16.01
C SER A 39 -10.50 0.15 16.17
N ARG A 40 -9.92 1.00 15.29
CA ARG A 40 -10.01 2.46 15.46
C ARG A 40 -10.86 3.09 14.36
N GLY A 41 -12.16 3.26 14.65
CA GLY A 41 -13.09 3.99 13.78
C GLY A 41 -12.61 5.44 13.57
N GLY A 42 -12.02 5.71 12.42
CA GLY A 42 -11.71 7.07 11.97
C GLY A 42 -12.98 7.76 11.47
N ASN A 43 -13.18 9.03 11.86
CA ASN A 43 -14.40 9.79 11.58
C ASN A 43 -14.49 10.35 10.14
N LYS A 44 -13.64 9.85 9.22
CA LYS A 44 -13.51 10.29 7.83
C LYS A 44 -13.07 9.10 6.96
N LEU A 45 -13.51 9.05 5.69
CA LEU A 45 -13.08 8.11 4.65
C LEU A 45 -13.54 6.64 4.80
N THR A 46 -14.75 6.40 5.33
CA THR A 46 -15.30 5.03 5.50
C THR A 46 -15.37 4.25 4.20
N ASP A 47 -15.77 4.91 3.10
CA ASP A 47 -15.81 4.36 1.75
C ASP A 47 -14.42 3.94 1.25
N TYR A 48 -13.43 4.82 1.37
CA TYR A 48 -12.05 4.53 1.00
C TYR A 48 -11.48 3.36 1.81
N VAL A 49 -11.66 3.37 3.14
CA VAL A 49 -11.20 2.30 4.03
C VAL A 49 -11.87 0.96 3.68
N MET A 50 -13.17 0.97 3.40
CA MET A 50 -13.88 -0.25 2.95
C MET A 50 -13.32 -0.77 1.62
N SER A 51 -13.19 0.09 0.60
CA SER A 51 -12.67 -0.31 -0.71
C SER A 51 -11.26 -0.91 -0.61
N LYS A 52 -10.40 -0.36 0.24
CA LYS A 52 -9.02 -0.83 0.38
C LYS A 52 -8.93 -2.15 1.15
N HIS A 53 -9.78 -2.37 2.15
CA HIS A 53 -9.93 -3.69 2.77
C HIS A 53 -10.49 -4.74 1.81
N ALA A 54 -11.42 -4.35 0.93
CA ALA A 54 -11.98 -5.26 -0.06
C ALA A 54 -10.88 -5.79 -1.00
N VAL A 55 -9.92 -4.95 -1.39
CA VAL A 55 -8.75 -5.37 -2.17
C VAL A 55 -7.90 -6.40 -1.41
N ILE A 56 -7.65 -6.21 -0.11
CA ILE A 56 -6.89 -7.19 0.71
C ILE A 56 -7.65 -8.53 0.79
N ALA A 57 -8.97 -8.50 0.94
CA ALA A 57 -9.80 -9.71 0.93
C ALA A 57 -9.77 -10.39 -0.45
N LEU A 58 -9.80 -9.62 -1.53
CA LEU A 58 -9.69 -10.11 -2.90
C LEU A 58 -8.36 -10.81 -3.14
N VAL A 59 -7.24 -10.23 -2.69
CA VAL A 59 -5.89 -10.83 -2.77
C VAL A 59 -5.88 -12.22 -2.15
N ARG A 60 -6.45 -12.37 -0.94
CA ARG A 60 -6.51 -13.66 -0.22
C ARG A 60 -7.42 -14.68 -0.89
N SER A 61 -8.50 -14.23 -1.52
CA SER A 61 -9.38 -15.12 -2.29
C SER A 61 -8.71 -15.58 -3.58
N ALA A 62 -8.12 -14.63 -4.32
CA ALA A 62 -7.41 -14.89 -5.57
C ALA A 62 -6.17 -15.78 -5.36
N SER A 63 -5.42 -15.58 -4.27
CA SER A 63 -4.25 -16.42 -3.95
C SER A 63 -4.62 -17.90 -3.76
N GLN A 64 -5.78 -18.18 -3.16
CA GLN A 64 -6.27 -19.55 -2.99
C GLN A 64 -6.72 -20.15 -4.33
N GLN A 65 -7.46 -19.38 -5.14
CA GLN A 65 -7.97 -19.85 -6.44
C GLN A 65 -6.87 -20.07 -7.47
N LEU A 66 -5.87 -19.18 -7.50
CA LEU A 66 -4.80 -19.20 -8.50
C LEU A 66 -3.57 -20.02 -8.06
N GLY A 67 -3.49 -20.37 -6.77
CA GLY A 67 -2.39 -21.19 -6.24
C GLY A 67 -2.25 -22.55 -6.92
N GLN A 68 -3.36 -23.18 -7.34
CA GLN A 68 -3.34 -24.44 -8.10
C GLN A 68 -2.65 -24.32 -9.48
N HIS A 69 -2.53 -23.10 -10.00
CA HIS A 69 -1.85 -22.78 -11.26
C HIS A 69 -0.41 -22.31 -11.06
N GLY A 70 0.11 -22.35 -9.82
CA GLY A 70 1.45 -21.84 -9.49
C GLY A 70 1.55 -20.30 -9.57
N ILE A 71 0.43 -19.59 -9.47
CA ILE A 71 0.38 -18.12 -9.48
C ILE A 71 0.30 -17.62 -8.03
N ARG A 72 1.15 -16.65 -7.70
CA ARG A 72 1.19 -15.96 -6.41
C ARG A 72 0.46 -14.62 -6.55
N VAL A 73 -0.33 -14.26 -5.54
CA VAL A 73 -1.07 -12.99 -5.52
C VAL A 73 -0.77 -12.29 -4.20
N ASN A 74 -0.23 -11.07 -4.26
CA ASN A 74 0.13 -10.31 -3.06
C ASN A 74 -0.26 -8.84 -3.24
N SER A 75 -0.32 -8.13 -2.12
CA SER A 75 -0.58 -6.68 -2.06
C SER A 75 0.59 -5.97 -1.37
N VAL A 76 0.85 -4.72 -1.77
CA VAL A 76 1.77 -3.83 -1.09
C VAL A 76 1.02 -2.61 -0.57
N SER A 77 1.15 -2.37 0.73
CA SER A 77 0.47 -1.30 1.48
C SER A 77 1.50 -0.37 2.13
N PRO A 78 1.95 0.68 1.43
CA PRO A 78 2.87 1.65 1.99
C PRO A 78 2.17 2.62 2.95
N PHE A 79 2.95 3.19 3.87
CA PHE A 79 2.59 4.43 4.58
C PHE A 79 2.66 5.63 3.64
N GLY A 80 2.37 6.83 4.14
CA GLY A 80 2.49 8.06 3.36
C GLY A 80 3.85 8.19 2.67
N VAL A 81 3.82 8.42 1.36
CA VAL A 81 5.00 8.73 0.53
C VAL A 81 4.80 10.13 -0.02
N ALA A 82 5.83 10.97 0.03
CA ALA A 82 5.79 12.27 -0.62
C ALA A 82 5.79 12.07 -2.15
N THR A 83 4.64 12.36 -2.74
CA THR A 83 4.36 12.32 -4.17
C THR A 83 3.75 13.66 -4.59
N PRO A 84 3.79 14.03 -5.88
CA PRO A 84 3.16 15.27 -6.34
C PRO A 84 1.68 15.39 -5.90
N LEU A 85 0.95 14.26 -5.85
CA LEU A 85 -0.42 14.21 -5.37
C LEU A 85 -0.54 14.56 -3.88
N THR A 86 0.25 13.92 -3.01
CA THR A 86 0.19 14.20 -1.57
C THR A 86 0.65 15.61 -1.26
N CYS A 87 1.66 16.12 -1.96
CA CYS A 87 2.13 17.51 -1.82
C CYS A 87 1.02 18.49 -2.21
N ALA A 88 0.35 18.28 -3.34
CA ALA A 88 -0.78 19.10 -3.78
C ALA A 88 -1.98 19.03 -2.82
N MET A 89 -2.29 17.85 -2.29
CA MET A 89 -3.40 17.66 -1.35
C MET A 89 -3.14 18.29 0.03
N LEU A 90 -1.89 18.30 0.47
CA LEU A 90 -1.48 18.91 1.75
C LEU A 90 -1.14 20.39 1.61
N GLY A 91 -0.95 20.90 0.38
CA GLY A 91 -0.49 22.26 0.13
C GLY A 91 0.92 22.50 0.66
N LYS A 92 1.78 21.49 0.59
CA LYS A 92 3.12 21.45 1.16
C LYS A 92 4.14 21.03 0.12
N GLU A 93 5.38 21.49 0.30
CA GLU A 93 6.51 21.02 -0.50
C GLU A 93 6.92 19.60 -0.10
N GLU A 94 7.58 18.88 -1.01
CA GLU A 94 7.99 17.48 -0.81
C GLU A 94 8.77 17.29 0.50
N GLU A 95 9.75 18.15 0.78
CA GLU A 95 10.58 18.09 1.99
C GLU A 95 9.76 18.24 3.28
N GLU A 96 8.72 19.08 3.28
CA GLU A 96 7.84 19.27 4.44
C GLU A 96 6.99 18.03 4.71
N VAL A 97 6.47 17.42 3.65
CA VAL A 97 5.68 16.17 3.72
C VAL A 97 6.55 15.01 4.22
N GLU A 98 7.77 14.92 3.72
CA GLU A 98 8.72 13.88 4.13
C GLU A 98 9.10 13.98 5.60
N LYS A 99 9.39 15.19 6.06
CA LYS A 99 9.72 15.45 7.46
C LYS A 99 8.55 15.15 8.39
N GLU A 100 7.33 15.46 7.95
CA GLU A 100 6.12 15.13 8.70
C GLU A 100 5.94 13.61 8.82
N TYR A 101 6.08 12.87 7.71
CA TYR A 101 5.97 11.41 7.71
C TYR A 101 7.08 10.71 8.50
N GLU A 102 8.33 11.17 8.42
CA GLU A 102 9.44 10.66 9.25
C GLU A 102 9.17 10.90 10.75
N GLY A 103 8.50 12.01 11.09
CA GLY A 103 8.06 12.30 12.44
C GLY A 103 7.05 11.29 12.98
N CYS A 104 6.23 10.69 12.11
CA CYS A 104 5.18 9.74 12.48
C CYS A 104 5.68 8.31 12.70
N THR A 105 6.82 7.91 12.15
CA THR A 105 7.30 6.52 12.22
C THR A 105 8.30 6.31 13.35
N PRO A 106 8.31 5.12 13.99
CA PRO A 106 9.38 4.74 14.94
C PRO A 106 10.75 4.58 14.27
N LEU A 107 10.80 4.13 13.01
CA LEU A 107 12.05 3.92 12.27
C LEU A 107 12.71 5.26 11.88
N LYS A 108 13.81 5.62 12.55
CA LYS A 108 14.51 6.90 12.35
C LYS A 108 15.59 6.86 11.27
N GLY A 109 15.78 7.98 10.58
CA GLY A 109 16.86 8.17 9.59
C GLY A 109 16.55 7.58 8.21
N ILE A 110 15.35 7.04 8.00
CA ILE A 110 14.88 6.54 6.72
C ILE A 110 13.56 7.20 6.40
N VAL A 111 13.52 7.93 5.29
CA VAL A 111 12.30 8.48 4.72
C VAL A 111 11.73 7.48 3.72
N LEU A 112 10.44 7.18 3.82
CA LEU A 112 9.76 6.33 2.85
C LEU A 112 9.70 7.05 1.49
N LYS A 113 10.12 6.36 0.43
CA LYS A 113 10.25 6.88 -0.94
C LYS A 113 9.59 5.89 -1.89
N VAL A 114 9.20 6.36 -3.07
CA VAL A 114 8.62 5.50 -4.13
C VAL A 114 9.52 4.31 -4.44
N LYS A 115 10.85 4.49 -4.39
CA LYS A 115 11.83 3.42 -4.58
C LYS A 115 11.65 2.26 -3.59
N HIS A 116 11.38 2.53 -2.31
CA HIS A 116 11.18 1.48 -1.31
C HIS A 116 9.93 0.63 -1.62
N VAL A 117 8.88 1.26 -2.16
CA VAL A 117 7.67 0.54 -2.61
C VAL A 117 7.99 -0.33 -3.84
N ALA A 118 8.74 0.22 -4.80
CA ALA A 118 9.16 -0.52 -5.98
C ALA A 118 10.06 -1.72 -5.63
N ASP A 119 10.99 -1.56 -4.70
CA ASP A 119 11.88 -2.62 -4.24
C ASP A 119 11.09 -3.76 -3.55
N ALA A 120 10.04 -3.42 -2.78
CA ALA A 120 9.14 -4.41 -2.17
C ALA A 120 8.31 -5.18 -3.22
N VAL A 121 7.78 -4.47 -4.24
CA VAL A 121 7.10 -5.12 -5.37
C VAL A 121 8.07 -6.05 -6.10
N LEU A 122 9.30 -5.60 -6.36
CA LEU A 122 10.33 -6.40 -7.01
C LEU A 122 10.64 -7.68 -6.21
N PHE A 123 10.75 -7.59 -4.89
CA PHE A 123 10.90 -8.75 -4.02
C PHE A 123 9.70 -9.72 -4.11
N LEU A 124 8.47 -9.21 -4.11
CA LEU A 124 7.27 -10.05 -4.25
C LEU A 124 7.16 -10.71 -5.63
N VAL A 125 7.78 -10.15 -6.66
CA VAL A 125 7.82 -10.74 -8.01
C VAL A 125 8.98 -11.73 -8.17
N SER A 126 10.05 -11.59 -7.39
CA SER A 126 11.22 -12.45 -7.48
C SER A 126 10.97 -13.88 -6.96
N ASP A 127 11.88 -14.79 -7.29
CA ASP A 127 11.86 -16.18 -6.80
C ASP A 127 12.13 -16.29 -5.29
N GLU A 128 12.76 -15.27 -4.69
CA GLU A 128 13.03 -15.20 -3.24
C GLU A 128 11.74 -15.17 -2.41
N SER A 129 10.63 -14.70 -2.99
CA SER A 129 9.30 -14.72 -2.38
C SER A 129 8.47 -15.95 -2.78
N GLY A 130 9.12 -17.04 -3.22
CA GLY A 130 8.48 -18.21 -3.82
C GLY A 130 7.40 -18.90 -2.96
N PHE A 131 7.44 -18.73 -1.64
CA PHE A 131 6.43 -19.26 -0.70
C PHE A 131 5.53 -18.17 -0.08
N ILE A 132 5.53 -16.97 -0.64
CA ILE A 132 4.72 -15.83 -0.20
C ILE A 132 3.57 -15.62 -1.20
N SER A 133 2.35 -15.92 -0.76
CA SER A 133 1.11 -15.71 -1.52
C SER A 133 -0.04 -15.38 -0.56
N GLY A 134 -0.97 -14.52 -0.99
CA GLY A 134 -2.07 -13.99 -0.17
C GLY A 134 -1.63 -12.97 0.87
N HIS A 135 -0.38 -12.48 0.77
CA HIS A 135 0.21 -11.58 1.76
C HIS A 135 -0.06 -10.11 1.41
N ASP A 136 -0.29 -9.31 2.45
CA ASP A 136 -0.31 -7.86 2.38
C ASP A 136 0.96 -7.32 3.06
N MET A 137 1.92 -6.91 2.23
CA MET A 137 3.21 -6.40 2.65
C MET A 137 3.09 -4.93 3.02
N VAL A 138 3.19 -4.64 4.32
CA VAL A 138 3.12 -3.26 4.83
C VAL A 138 4.51 -2.63 4.85
N ILE A 139 4.61 -1.40 4.35
CA ILE A 139 5.86 -0.63 4.32
C ILE A 139 5.62 0.69 5.05
N ASP A 140 5.74 0.68 6.37
CA ASP A 140 5.29 1.80 7.22
C ASP A 140 6.29 2.26 8.29
N GLY A 141 7.49 1.69 8.30
CA GLY A 141 8.51 2.01 9.31
C GLY A 141 8.07 1.73 10.74
N GLY A 142 7.10 0.83 10.95
CA GLY A 142 6.56 0.47 12.27
C GLY A 142 5.45 1.39 12.77
N PHE A 143 4.84 2.20 11.90
CA PHE A 143 3.73 3.09 12.29
C PHE A 143 2.55 2.33 12.93
N LEU A 144 2.30 1.07 12.53
CA LEU A 144 1.25 0.21 13.08
C LEU A 144 1.68 -0.75 14.20
N ALA A 145 2.96 -0.74 14.59
CA ALA A 145 3.50 -1.74 15.50
C ALA A 145 3.02 -1.55 16.95
#